data_AF-A0A933G4F5-F1
#
_entry.id   AF-A0A933G4F5-F1
#
_cell.length_a   1.000
_cell.length_b   1.000
_cell.length_c   1.000
_cell.angle_alpha   90.00
_cell.angle_beta   90.00
_cell.angle_gamma   90.00
#
_symmetry.space_group_name_H-M   'P 1'
#
loop_
_entity.id
_entity.type
_entity.pdbx_description
1 polymer ?
#
loop_
_entity_poly.entity_id
_entity_poly.type
_entity_poly.pdbx_seq_one_letter_code
_entity_poly.pdbx_strand_id
1 'polypeptide(L)'
;MKQARRKELKTNELSIYLQQIRDAATRHANYIFGGVVVVVVVLVIGLYVRHNRHAVEAARWSEYEQIQQAAAQGKADALDRAASLVNDAGADSRLGPRAAELYAGLAFDKAMRISPLGGSSERAALLEKARDGYQKLIDTYGDRPAVVARARLGLAAVAETLCVDGRGDAEAAGEQYRKIVDAGVAPYADLAKQQLDTLAERTRKLQIVATRPAEPPSTAPATLPASGSPQAETAPAVASEAPASAPAQATQP
;
A
#
# COMPACT_ATOMS: atom_id res chain seq x y z
N MET A 1 16.35 -77.65 34.25
CA MET A 1 15.56 -77.26 35.44
C MET A 1 16.01 -75.97 36.17
N LYS A 2 17.26 -75.48 36.05
CA LYS A 2 17.72 -74.26 36.75
C LYS A 2 17.17 -72.92 36.19
N GLN A 3 16.68 -72.88 34.95
CA GLN A 3 16.14 -71.64 34.35
C GLN A 3 14.69 -71.33 34.76
N ALA A 4 13.88 -72.34 35.09
CA ALA A 4 12.49 -72.13 35.54
C ALA A 4 12.43 -71.44 36.93
N ARG A 5 13.23 -71.91 37.90
CA ARG A 5 13.34 -71.27 39.23
C ARG A 5 13.85 -69.82 39.18
N ARG A 6 14.73 -69.47 38.22
CA ARG A 6 15.22 -68.10 38.06
C ARG A 6 14.16 -67.17 37.45
N LYS A 7 13.23 -67.70 36.66
CA LYS A 7 12.09 -66.93 36.16
C LYS A 7 11.08 -66.66 37.29
N GLU A 8 10.79 -67.66 38.13
CA GLU A 8 9.89 -67.49 39.30
C GLU A 8 10.38 -66.45 40.31
N LEU A 9 11.69 -66.36 40.55
CA LEU A 9 12.26 -65.33 41.42
C LEU A 9 12.10 -63.91 40.82
N LYS A 10 12.26 -63.75 39.50
CA LYS A 10 12.08 -62.46 38.83
C LYS A 10 10.62 -62.01 38.78
N THR A 11 9.68 -62.93 38.59
CA THR A 11 8.24 -62.58 38.64
C THR A 11 7.82 -62.16 40.04
N ASN A 12 8.41 -62.74 41.09
CA ASN A 12 8.09 -62.41 42.47
C ASN A 12 8.59 -61.00 42.85
N GLU A 13 9.83 -60.65 42.50
CA GLU A 13 10.36 -59.29 42.73
C GLU A 13 9.58 -58.23 41.95
N LEU A 14 9.15 -58.53 40.72
CA LEU A 14 8.35 -57.61 39.91
C LEU A 14 6.95 -57.38 40.52
N SER A 15 6.32 -58.43 41.05
CA SER A 15 5.01 -58.28 41.73
C SER A 15 5.10 -57.47 43.02
N ILE A 16 6.19 -57.62 43.78
CA ILE A 16 6.44 -56.84 45.01
C ILE A 16 6.69 -55.37 44.66
N TYR A 17 7.47 -55.08 43.62
CA TYR A 17 7.68 -53.72 43.13
C TYR A 17 6.38 -53.05 42.67
N LEU A 18 5.52 -53.78 41.95
CA LEU A 18 4.22 -53.28 41.51
C LEU A 18 3.28 -53.00 42.69
N GLN A 19 3.29 -53.85 43.74
CA GLN A 19 2.53 -53.62 44.96
C GLN A 19 3.05 -52.41 45.75
N GLN A 20 4.37 -52.24 45.90
CA GLN A 20 4.95 -51.07 46.55
C GLN A 20 4.63 -49.76 45.80
N ILE A 21 4.68 -49.78 44.46
CA ILE A 21 4.29 -48.62 43.64
C ILE A 21 2.80 -48.33 43.82
N ARG A 22 1.95 -49.35 43.86
CA ARG A 22 0.50 -49.19 44.09
C ARG A 22 0.21 -48.62 45.47
N ASP A 23 0.86 -49.10 46.52
CA ASP A 23 0.63 -48.62 47.89
C ASP A 23 1.18 -47.20 48.10
N ALA A 24 2.30 -46.87 47.47
CA ALA A 24 2.80 -45.49 47.45
C ALA A 24 1.87 -44.56 46.65
N ALA A 25 1.35 -45.02 45.51
CA ALA A 25 0.44 -44.26 44.67
C ALA A 25 -0.92 -44.03 45.35
N THR A 26 -1.46 -45.00 46.09
CA THR A 26 -2.73 -44.83 46.83
C THR A 26 -2.57 -43.89 48.03
N ARG A 27 -1.45 -43.98 48.76
CA ARG A 27 -1.16 -43.12 49.91
C ARG A 27 -0.94 -41.65 49.52
N HIS A 28 -0.38 -41.41 48.34
CA HIS A 28 -0.16 -40.06 47.78
C HIS A 28 -1.11 -39.70 46.64
N ALA A 29 -2.18 -40.47 46.42
CA ALA A 29 -3.07 -40.30 45.27
C ALA A 29 -3.59 -38.86 45.18
N ASN A 30 -4.05 -38.29 46.31
CA ASN A 30 -4.56 -36.92 46.35
C ASN A 30 -3.52 -35.86 45.97
N TYR A 31 -2.25 -36.07 46.34
CA TYR A 31 -1.15 -35.17 45.96
C TYR A 31 -0.76 -35.33 44.49
N ILE A 32 -0.79 -36.56 43.97
CA ILE A 32 -0.55 -36.83 42.54
C ILE A 32 -1.67 -36.23 41.69
N PHE A 33 -2.93 -36.46 42.06
CA PHE A 33 -4.09 -35.86 41.39
C PHE A 33 -4.04 -34.33 41.47
N GLY A 34 -3.76 -33.76 42.66
CA GLY A 34 -3.59 -32.31 42.82
C GLY A 34 -2.47 -31.75 41.94
N GLY A 35 -1.31 -32.41 41.91
CA GLY A 35 -0.18 -32.03 41.06
C GLY A 35 -0.51 -32.08 39.58
N VAL A 36 -1.17 -33.14 39.11
CA VAL A 36 -1.62 -33.27 37.71
C VAL A 36 -2.62 -32.17 37.35
N VAL A 37 -3.58 -31.86 38.22
CA VAL A 37 -4.55 -30.77 37.99
C VAL A 37 -3.84 -29.43 37.85
N VAL A 38 -2.87 -29.12 38.72
CA VAL A 38 -2.08 -27.88 38.62
C VAL A 38 -1.31 -27.83 37.29
N VAL A 39 -0.66 -28.92 36.88
CA VAL A 39 0.05 -28.98 35.59
C VAL A 39 -0.91 -28.76 34.41
N VAL A 40 -2.08 -29.38 34.43
CA VAL A 40 -3.12 -29.19 33.40
C VAL A 40 -3.59 -27.73 33.36
N VAL A 41 -3.84 -27.11 34.51
CA VAL A 41 -4.26 -25.70 34.59
C VAL A 41 -3.18 -24.78 34.03
N VAL A 42 -1.91 -24.98 34.40
CA VAL A 42 -0.78 -24.20 33.85
C VAL A 42 -0.67 -24.37 32.35
N LEU A 43 -0.86 -25.60 31.84
CA LEU A 43 -0.81 -25.89 30.41
C LEU A 43 -1.98 -25.22 29.67
N VAL A 44 -3.19 -25.28 30.21
CA VAL A 44 -4.37 -24.60 29.64
C VAL A 44 -4.17 -23.09 29.60
N ILE A 45 -3.69 -22.47 30.68
CA ILE A 45 -3.39 -21.04 30.72
C ILE A 45 -2.31 -20.68 29.69
N GLY A 46 -1.24 -21.47 29.61
CA GLY A 46 -0.16 -21.27 28.63
C GLY A 46 -0.64 -21.34 27.18
N LEU A 47 -1.49 -22.34 26.86
CA LEU A 47 -2.11 -22.46 25.55
C LEU A 47 -3.07 -21.31 25.24
N TYR A 48 -3.87 -20.89 26.22
CA TYR A 48 -4.80 -19.78 26.06
C TYR A 48 -4.08 -18.47 25.78
N VAL A 49 -3.02 -18.14 26.54
CA VAL A 49 -2.21 -16.95 26.32
C VAL A 49 -1.54 -17.00 24.94
N ARG A 50 -0.97 -18.14 24.56
CA ARG A 50 -0.36 -18.31 23.23
C ARG A 50 -1.37 -18.14 22.10
N HIS A 51 -2.54 -18.74 22.22
CA HIS A 51 -3.61 -18.63 21.23
C HIS A 51 -4.08 -17.17 21.10
N ASN A 52 -4.28 -16.49 22.23
CA ASN A 52 -4.71 -15.10 22.23
C ASN A 52 -3.66 -14.18 21.59
N ARG A 53 -2.36 -14.40 21.84
CA ARG A 53 -1.29 -13.63 21.17
C ARG A 53 -1.31 -13.82 19.65
N HIS A 54 -1.45 -15.05 19.17
CA HIS A 54 -1.58 -15.31 17.73
C HIS A 54 -2.83 -14.70 17.12
N ALA A 55 -3.97 -14.72 17.84
CA ALA A 55 -5.21 -14.09 17.39
C ALA A 55 -5.07 -12.56 17.30
N VAL A 56 -4.44 -11.93 18.29
CA VAL A 56 -4.16 -10.48 18.29
C VAL A 56 -3.21 -10.10 17.14
N GLU A 57 -2.14 -10.85 16.92
CA GLU A 57 -1.23 -10.63 15.79
C GLU A 57 -1.97 -10.76 14.45
N ALA A 58 -2.75 -11.84 14.28
CA ALA A 58 -3.53 -12.06 13.07
C ALA A 58 -4.56 -10.95 12.81
N ALA A 59 -5.21 -10.44 13.85
CA ALA A 59 -6.15 -9.33 13.75
C ALA A 59 -5.46 -8.04 13.26
N ARG A 60 -4.27 -7.73 13.79
CA ARG A 60 -3.50 -6.54 13.36
C ARG A 60 -2.99 -6.65 11.92
N TRP A 61 -2.57 -7.84 11.50
CA TRP A 61 -2.22 -8.10 10.09
C TRP A 61 -3.44 -7.98 9.19
N SER A 62 -4.60 -8.48 9.61
CA SER A 62 -5.85 -8.30 8.87
C SER A 62 -6.20 -6.81 8.73
N GLU A 63 -6.04 -6.03 9.80
CA GLU A 63 -6.26 -4.58 9.75
C GLU A 63 -5.30 -3.88 8.80
N TYR A 64 -4.01 -4.22 8.82
CA TYR A 64 -3.03 -3.70 7.86
C TYR A 64 -3.46 -3.91 6.40
N GLU A 65 -3.90 -5.13 6.05
CA GLU A 65 -4.40 -5.43 4.71
C GLU A 65 -5.70 -4.68 4.36
N GLN A 66 -6.62 -4.56 5.32
CA GLN A 66 -7.84 -3.78 5.14
C GLN A 66 -7.56 -2.30 4.89
N ILE A 67 -6.57 -1.72 5.57
CA ILE A 67 -6.15 -0.33 5.36
C ILE A 67 -5.55 -0.16 3.96
N GLN A 68 -4.70 -1.08 3.52
CA GLN A 68 -4.18 -1.05 2.15
C GLN A 68 -5.30 -1.12 1.11
N GLN A 69 -6.27 -2.01 1.29
CA GLN A 69 -7.41 -2.13 0.39
C GLN A 69 -8.28 -0.86 0.42
N ALA A 70 -8.51 -0.28 1.60
CA ALA A 70 -9.24 0.97 1.77
C ALA A 70 -8.53 2.14 1.07
N ALA A 71 -7.20 2.23 1.19
CA ALA A 71 -6.39 3.23 0.52
C ALA A 71 -6.42 3.09 -1.01
N ALA A 72 -6.34 1.86 -1.51
CA ALA A 72 -6.48 1.57 -2.94
C ALA A 72 -7.87 1.96 -3.48
N GLN A 73 -8.91 1.85 -2.65
CA GLN A 73 -10.27 2.33 -2.95
C GLN A 73 -10.45 3.84 -2.76
N GLY A 74 -9.41 4.57 -2.34
CA GLY A 74 -9.47 6.01 -2.11
C GLY A 74 -10.30 6.44 -0.90
N LYS A 75 -10.51 5.55 0.08
CA LYS A 75 -11.27 5.88 1.30
C LYS A 75 -10.53 6.93 2.14
N ALA A 76 -11.28 7.92 2.62
CA ALA A 76 -10.71 9.08 3.31
C ALA A 76 -10.12 8.76 4.70
N ASP A 77 -10.63 7.72 5.37
CA ASP A 77 -10.25 7.28 6.72
C ASP A 77 -9.00 6.40 6.77
N ALA A 78 -8.48 5.96 5.61
CA ALA A 78 -7.34 5.04 5.54
C ALA A 78 -6.09 5.59 6.24
N LEU A 79 -5.85 6.91 6.13
CA LEU A 79 -4.71 7.56 6.78
C LEU A 79 -4.84 7.57 8.32
N ASP A 80 -6.04 7.84 8.83
CA ASP A 80 -6.28 7.88 10.28
C ASP A 80 -6.21 6.47 10.87
N ARG A 81 -6.74 5.47 10.16
CA ARG A 81 -6.58 4.06 10.54
C ARG A 81 -5.12 3.61 10.54
N ALA A 82 -4.33 4.02 9.55
CA ALA A 82 -2.89 3.75 9.54
C ALA A 82 -2.17 4.38 10.73
N ALA A 83 -2.56 5.60 11.13
CA ALA A 83 -2.00 6.26 12.31
C ALA A 83 -2.29 5.48 13.60
N SER A 84 -3.52 4.99 13.77
CA SER A 84 -3.90 4.14 14.90
C SER A 84 -3.10 2.83 14.90
N LEU A 85 -2.97 2.18 13.75
CA LEU A 85 -2.20 0.95 13.63
C LEU A 85 -0.72 1.14 14.02
N VAL A 86 -0.11 2.28 13.69
CA VAL A 86 1.26 2.61 14.12
C VAL A 86 1.38 2.68 15.64
N ASN A 87 0.38 3.25 16.32
CA ASN A 87 0.38 3.34 17.78
C ASN A 87 0.21 1.94 18.42
N ASP A 88 -0.66 1.10 17.86
CA ASP A 88 -0.96 -0.23 18.41
C ASP A 88 0.13 -1.28 18.11
N ALA A 89 0.77 -1.16 16.95
CA ALA A 89 1.79 -2.09 16.46
C ALA A 89 3.23 -1.55 16.59
N GLY A 90 3.44 -0.35 17.13
CA GLY A 90 4.75 0.32 17.13
C GLY A 90 5.87 -0.46 17.84
N ALA A 91 5.54 -1.26 18.85
CA ALA A 91 6.49 -2.16 19.52
C ALA A 91 6.67 -3.52 18.82
N ASP A 92 5.82 -3.84 17.86
CA ASP A 92 5.89 -5.09 17.11
C ASP A 92 7.03 -5.02 16.10
N SER A 93 8.03 -5.87 16.33
CA SER A 93 9.21 -5.96 15.49
C SER A 93 8.92 -6.29 14.02
N ARG A 94 7.77 -6.87 13.66
CA ARG A 94 7.44 -7.25 12.27
C ARG A 94 6.46 -6.28 11.65
N LEU A 95 5.38 -5.98 12.36
CA LEU A 95 4.30 -5.14 11.84
C LEU A 95 4.57 -3.65 12.00
N GLY A 96 5.22 -3.24 13.09
CA GLY A 96 5.53 -1.84 13.39
C GLY A 96 6.20 -1.07 12.24
N PRO A 97 7.29 -1.58 11.61
CA PRO A 97 7.91 -0.86 10.49
C PRO A 97 7.01 -0.80 9.25
N ARG A 98 6.20 -1.84 9.01
CA ARG A 98 5.26 -1.89 7.87
C ARG A 98 4.10 -0.91 8.05
N ALA A 99 3.56 -0.82 9.26
CA ALA A 99 2.51 0.13 9.62
C ALA A 99 3.01 1.58 9.51
N ALA A 100 4.22 1.85 10.01
CA ALA A 100 4.82 3.19 9.95
C ALA A 100 5.14 3.61 8.50
N GLU A 101 5.67 2.69 7.69
CA GLU A 101 5.87 2.92 6.26
C GLU A 101 4.56 3.16 5.52
N LEU A 102 3.50 2.39 5.82
CA LEU A 102 2.17 2.58 5.24
C LEU A 102 1.60 3.95 5.59
N TYR A 103 1.65 4.35 6.87
CA TYR A 103 1.17 5.67 7.30
C TYR A 103 1.88 6.81 6.55
N ALA A 104 3.21 6.79 6.50
CA ALA A 104 3.99 7.82 5.81
C ALA A 104 3.70 7.83 4.30
N GLY A 105 3.60 6.65 3.67
CA GLY A 105 3.27 6.51 2.26
C GLY A 105 1.86 7.01 1.92
N LEU A 106 0.86 6.74 2.77
CA LEU A 106 -0.50 7.25 2.59
C LEU A 106 -0.58 8.76 2.75
N ALA A 107 0.18 9.34 3.70
CA ALA A 107 0.27 10.79 3.83
C ALA A 107 0.84 11.41 2.55
N PHE A 108 1.91 10.82 2.01
CA PHE A 108 2.53 11.26 0.76
C PHE A 108 1.59 11.13 -0.45
N ASP A 109 0.96 9.96 -0.62
CA ASP A 109 0.02 9.72 -1.72
C ASP A 109 -1.19 10.67 -1.66
N LYS A 110 -1.74 10.91 -0.46
CA LYS A 110 -2.81 11.89 -0.27
C LYS A 110 -2.34 13.30 -0.62
N ALA A 111 -1.09 13.67 -0.28
CA ALA A 111 -0.50 14.94 -0.69
C ALA A 111 -0.41 15.05 -2.22
N MET A 112 -0.04 13.97 -2.92
CA MET A 112 0.08 13.97 -4.39
C MET A 112 -1.25 14.13 -5.11
N ARG A 113 -2.37 13.76 -4.47
CA ARG A 113 -3.73 13.93 -5.03
C ARG A 113 -4.28 15.36 -4.88
N ILE A 114 -3.69 16.17 -4.01
CA ILE A 114 -4.11 17.56 -3.81
C ILE A 114 -3.45 18.45 -4.86
N SER A 115 -4.26 19.25 -5.55
CA SER A 115 -3.75 20.19 -6.56
C SER A 115 -2.83 21.23 -5.92
N PRO A 116 -1.62 21.47 -6.47
CA PRO A 116 -0.67 22.45 -5.95
C PRO A 116 -1.19 23.90 -6.02
N LEU A 117 -2.19 24.19 -6.88
CA LEU A 117 -2.72 25.53 -7.11
C LEU A 117 -3.80 25.95 -6.11
N GLY A 118 -4.49 25.00 -5.46
CA GLY A 118 -5.66 25.28 -4.62
C GLY A 118 -5.62 24.73 -3.20
N GLY A 119 -4.76 23.74 -2.91
CA GLY A 119 -4.69 23.05 -1.61
C GLY A 119 -3.30 23.06 -0.99
N SER A 120 -2.51 24.10 -1.24
CA SER A 120 -1.08 24.15 -0.88
C SER A 120 -0.81 23.92 0.62
N SER A 121 -1.65 24.45 1.52
CA SER A 121 -1.48 24.27 2.98
C SER A 121 -1.80 22.86 3.47
N GLU A 122 -2.88 22.24 2.99
CA GLU A 122 -3.22 20.86 3.33
C GLU A 122 -2.18 19.90 2.78
N ARG A 123 -1.77 20.10 1.52
CA ARG A 123 -0.71 19.33 0.89
C ARG A 123 0.62 19.46 1.64
N ALA A 124 0.98 20.68 2.06
CA ALA A 124 2.13 20.92 2.91
C ALA A 124 2.07 20.10 4.20
N ALA A 125 0.95 20.16 4.93
CA ALA A 125 0.79 19.44 6.18
C ALA A 125 0.91 17.91 6.00
N LEU A 126 0.42 17.37 4.87
CA LEU A 126 0.55 15.95 4.56
C LEU A 126 1.98 15.55 4.18
N LEU A 127 2.72 16.40 3.46
CA LEU A 127 4.14 16.17 3.17
C LEU A 127 4.99 16.20 4.45
N GLU A 128 4.67 17.10 5.39
CA GLU A 128 5.32 17.14 6.70
C GLU A 128 5.03 15.86 7.49
N LYS A 129 3.77 15.39 7.53
CA LYS A 129 3.41 14.09 8.15
C LYS A 129 4.17 12.92 7.54
N ALA A 130 4.30 12.89 6.20
CA ALA A 130 5.06 11.86 5.51
C ALA A 130 6.55 11.91 5.88
N ARG A 131 7.14 13.12 5.88
CA ARG A 131 8.54 13.34 6.28
C ARG A 131 8.79 12.85 7.70
N ASP A 132 7.98 13.31 8.65
CA ASP A 132 8.15 12.97 10.06
C ASP A 132 7.92 11.46 10.30
N GLY A 133 6.98 10.86 9.57
CA GLY A 133 6.73 9.41 9.59
C GLY A 133 7.93 8.60 9.12
N TYR A 134 8.53 8.96 7.97
CA TYR A 134 9.73 8.27 7.48
C TYR A 134 10.96 8.54 8.36
N GLN A 135 11.13 9.75 8.88
CA GLN A 135 12.22 10.05 9.81
C GLN A 135 12.11 9.20 11.08
N LYS A 136 10.92 9.15 11.69
CA LYS A 136 10.66 8.30 12.85
C LYS A 136 10.88 6.82 12.56
N LEU A 137 10.56 6.36 11.34
CA LEU A 137 10.84 4.99 10.90
C LEU A 137 12.35 4.70 10.87
N ILE A 138 13.18 5.66 10.42
CA ILE A 138 14.65 5.55 10.46
C ILE A 138 15.15 5.55 11.91
N ASP A 139 14.65 6.45 12.74
CA ASP A 139 15.10 6.60 14.13
C ASP A 139 14.75 5.37 14.98
N THR A 140 13.58 4.77 14.75
CA THR A 140 13.09 3.63 15.53
C THR A 140 13.68 2.29 15.05
N TYR A 141 13.88 2.14 13.73
CA TYR A 141 14.31 0.88 13.11
C TYR A 141 15.67 1.00 12.40
N GLY A 142 16.54 1.87 12.94
CA GLY A 142 17.87 2.17 12.38
C GLY A 142 18.80 0.96 12.28
N ASP A 143 18.55 -0.08 13.08
CA ASP A 143 19.26 -1.37 13.08
C ASP A 143 18.94 -2.23 11.85
N ARG A 144 17.94 -1.86 11.05
CA ARG A 144 17.44 -2.66 9.93
C ARG A 144 17.71 -1.97 8.59
N PRO A 145 18.80 -2.33 7.90
CA PRO A 145 19.26 -1.60 6.72
C PRO A 145 18.21 -1.54 5.60
N ALA A 146 17.45 -2.62 5.38
CA ALA A 146 16.39 -2.65 4.38
C ALA A 146 15.21 -1.72 4.73
N VAL A 147 14.84 -1.59 6.01
CA VAL A 147 13.76 -0.68 6.45
C VAL A 147 14.22 0.77 6.31
N VAL A 148 15.44 1.06 6.76
CA VAL A 148 16.06 2.38 6.62
C VAL A 148 16.17 2.80 5.15
N ALA A 149 16.58 1.89 4.26
CA ALA A 149 16.69 2.18 2.83
C ALA A 149 15.33 2.57 2.22
N ARG A 150 14.25 1.82 2.52
CA ARG A 150 12.89 2.18 2.08
C ARG A 150 12.43 3.52 2.65
N ALA A 151 12.67 3.77 3.93
CA ALA A 151 12.32 5.02 4.57
C ALA A 151 13.05 6.22 3.94
N ARG A 152 14.34 6.06 3.62
CA ARG A 152 15.13 7.08 2.93
C ARG A 152 14.63 7.35 1.51
N LEU A 153 14.18 6.32 0.78
CA LEU A 153 13.54 6.53 -0.53
C LEU A 153 12.27 7.39 -0.40
N GLY A 154 11.46 7.12 0.61
CA GLY A 154 10.28 7.93 0.94
C GLY A 154 10.62 9.37 1.29
N LEU A 155 11.62 9.59 2.15
CA LEU A 155 12.13 10.93 2.47
C LEU A 155 12.64 11.67 1.24
N ALA A 156 13.36 10.98 0.35
CA ALA A 156 13.86 11.56 -0.88
C ALA A 156 12.71 12.02 -1.78
N ALA A 157 11.68 11.19 -1.95
CA ALA A 157 10.49 11.55 -2.73
C ALA A 157 9.73 12.76 -2.14
N VAL A 158 9.63 12.84 -0.81
CA VAL A 158 9.07 14.02 -0.13
C VAL A 158 9.92 15.27 -0.39
N ALA A 159 11.25 15.17 -0.29
CA ALA A 159 12.16 16.27 -0.55
C ALA A 159 12.13 16.75 -2.01
N GLU A 160 12.09 15.83 -2.97
CA GLU A 160 11.91 16.16 -4.39
C GLU A 160 10.63 16.93 -4.63
N THR A 161 9.53 16.46 -4.05
CA THR A 161 8.23 17.10 -4.15
C THR A 161 8.28 18.52 -3.60
N LEU A 162 8.84 18.70 -2.40
CA LEU A 162 8.98 20.01 -1.78
C LEU A 162 9.87 20.95 -2.62
N CYS A 163 10.92 20.42 -3.26
CA CYS A 163 11.75 21.18 -4.19
C CYS A 163 10.95 21.66 -5.41
N VAL A 164 10.15 20.78 -6.03
CA VAL A 164 9.29 21.13 -7.17
C VAL A 164 8.27 22.20 -6.79
N ASP A 165 7.74 22.17 -5.57
CA ASP A 165 6.84 23.20 -5.04
C ASP A 165 7.55 24.53 -4.70
N GLY A 166 8.88 24.58 -4.79
CA GLY A 166 9.68 25.75 -4.41
C GLY A 166 9.80 25.96 -2.90
N ARG A 167 9.57 24.91 -2.10
CA ARG A 167 9.64 24.93 -0.61
C ARG A 167 10.79 24.10 -0.04
N GLY A 168 11.63 23.52 -0.89
CA GLY A 168 12.74 22.65 -0.50
C GLY A 168 13.90 22.73 -1.48
N ASP A 169 14.92 21.93 -1.20
CA ASP A 169 16.15 21.83 -1.97
C ASP A 169 16.30 20.41 -2.56
N ALA A 170 16.69 20.34 -3.84
CA ALA A 170 17.02 19.08 -4.50
C ALA A 170 18.22 18.38 -3.82
N GLU A 171 19.14 19.13 -3.19
CA GLU A 171 20.26 18.55 -2.47
C GLU A 171 19.80 17.63 -1.32
N ALA A 172 18.71 17.99 -0.63
CA ALA A 172 18.17 17.18 0.46
C ALA A 172 17.70 15.79 -0.04
N ALA A 173 17.10 15.73 -1.23
CA ALA A 173 16.74 14.45 -1.86
C ALA A 173 18.00 13.66 -2.26
N GLY A 174 18.97 14.33 -2.88
CA GLY A 174 20.24 13.72 -3.27
C GLY A 174 21.01 13.14 -2.10
N GLU A 175 21.02 13.80 -0.94
CA GLU A 175 21.64 13.29 0.28
C GLU A 175 21.03 11.97 0.75
N GLN A 176 19.70 11.84 0.70
CA GLN A 176 19.03 10.59 1.09
C GLN A 176 19.37 9.45 0.12
N TYR A 177 19.42 9.71 -1.19
CA TYR A 177 19.83 8.70 -2.17
C TYR A 177 21.28 8.29 -1.99
N ARG A 178 22.21 9.23 -1.78
CA ARG A 178 23.62 8.92 -1.49
C ARG A 178 23.76 8.01 -0.28
N LYS A 179 23.05 8.31 0.82
CA LYS A 179 23.04 7.45 2.02
C LYS A 179 22.56 6.02 1.75
N ILE A 180 21.68 5.81 0.78
CA ILE A 180 21.24 4.45 0.38
C ILE A 180 22.32 3.77 -0.45
N VAL A 181 22.92 4.48 -1.41
CA VAL A 181 24.00 3.97 -2.27
C VAL A 181 25.22 3.58 -1.44
N ASP A 182 25.64 4.44 -0.51
CA ASP A 182 26.79 4.22 0.37
C ASP A 182 26.57 3.02 1.31
N ALA A 183 25.31 2.79 1.72
CA ALA A 183 24.95 1.64 2.53
C ALA A 183 24.94 0.32 1.73
N GLY A 184 24.92 0.36 0.40
CA GLY A 184 25.03 -0.82 -0.47
C GLY A 184 23.89 -1.83 -0.34
N VAL A 185 22.71 -1.42 0.13
CA VAL A 185 21.59 -2.33 0.42
C VAL A 185 20.81 -2.66 -0.86
N ALA A 186 20.98 -3.85 -1.41
CA ALA A 186 20.21 -4.31 -2.56
C ALA A 186 18.71 -4.58 -2.20
N PRO A 187 17.75 -4.33 -3.12
CA PRO A 187 17.90 -3.72 -4.44
C PRO A 187 17.86 -2.17 -4.41
N TYR A 188 17.81 -1.57 -3.22
CA TYR A 188 17.58 -0.14 -3.07
C TYR A 188 18.76 0.73 -3.52
N ALA A 189 19.99 0.22 -3.43
CA ALA A 189 21.18 0.93 -3.90
C ALA A 189 21.14 1.22 -5.41
N ASP A 190 20.75 0.24 -6.23
CA ASP A 190 20.65 0.41 -7.69
C ASP A 190 19.54 1.41 -8.04
N LEU A 191 18.39 1.29 -7.39
CA LEU A 191 17.28 2.22 -7.56
C LEU A 191 17.69 3.64 -7.14
N ALA A 192 18.33 3.81 -5.97
CA ALA A 192 18.77 5.10 -5.46
C ALA A 192 19.80 5.75 -6.39
N LYS A 193 20.71 4.96 -6.98
CA LYS A 193 21.67 5.46 -7.97
C LYS A 193 20.96 6.00 -9.21
N GLN A 194 20.01 5.24 -9.78
CA GLN A 194 19.21 5.69 -10.92
C GLN A 194 18.43 6.98 -10.63
N GLN A 195 17.85 7.08 -9.42
CA GLN A 195 17.13 8.28 -9.01
C GLN A 195 18.08 9.48 -8.85
N LEU A 196 19.28 9.28 -8.31
CA LEU A 196 20.29 10.32 -8.18
C LEU A 196 20.74 10.83 -9.55
N ASP A 197 21.00 9.94 -10.51
CA ASP A 197 21.44 10.28 -11.86
C ASP A 197 20.41 11.14 -12.62
N THR A 198 19.12 10.94 -12.34
CA THR A 198 18.00 11.67 -12.99
C THR A 198 17.44 12.82 -12.14
N LEU A 199 17.99 13.06 -10.95
CA LEU A 199 17.42 14.00 -9.98
C LEU A 199 17.27 15.41 -10.55
N ALA A 200 18.32 15.93 -11.19
CA ALA A 200 18.34 17.28 -11.75
C ALA A 200 17.28 17.49 -12.85
N GLU A 201 16.98 16.44 -13.61
CA GLU A 201 15.92 16.47 -14.63
C GLU A 201 14.53 16.46 -13.99
N ARG A 202 14.32 15.60 -12.99
CA ARG A 202 13.04 15.44 -12.29
C ARG A 202 12.64 16.65 -11.44
N THR A 203 13.61 17.40 -10.92
CA THR A 203 13.35 18.63 -10.15
C THR A 203 13.36 19.90 -11.01
N ARG A 204 13.52 19.79 -12.33
CA ARG A 204 13.53 20.96 -13.23
C ARG A 204 12.12 21.55 -13.33
N LYS A 205 11.99 22.87 -13.12
CA LYS A 205 10.72 23.58 -13.33
C LYS A 205 10.36 23.55 -14.81
N LEU A 206 9.25 22.90 -15.15
CA LEU A 206 8.69 22.91 -16.51
C LEU A 206 8.10 24.29 -16.80
N GLN A 207 8.59 24.93 -17.85
CA GLN A 207 7.99 26.14 -18.39
C GLN A 207 6.86 25.73 -19.32
N ILE A 208 5.61 25.84 -18.87
CA ILE A 208 4.46 25.63 -19.75
C ILE A 208 4.35 26.85 -20.66
N VAL A 209 4.92 26.75 -21.86
CA VAL A 209 4.70 27.75 -22.90
C VAL A 209 3.28 27.55 -23.41
N ALA A 210 2.39 28.49 -23.11
CA ALA A 210 1.05 28.52 -23.68
C ALA A 210 1.16 28.79 -25.18
N THR A 211 1.28 27.74 -26.00
CA THR A 211 1.06 27.86 -27.43
C THR A 211 -0.42 28.18 -27.62
N ARG A 212 -0.71 29.43 -27.98
CA ARG A 212 -2.04 29.89 -28.42
C ARG A 212 -2.61 28.86 -29.40
N PRO A 213 -3.88 28.44 -29.27
CA PRO A 213 -4.50 27.59 -30.29
C PRO A 213 -4.31 28.24 -31.66
N ALA A 214 -3.78 27.48 -32.63
CA ALA A 214 -3.63 27.96 -33.99
C ALA A 214 -5.02 28.41 -34.48
N GLU A 215 -5.14 29.68 -34.88
CA GLU A 215 -6.34 30.17 -35.54
C GLU A 215 -6.60 29.27 -36.76
N PRO A 216 -7.82 28.74 -36.95
CA PRO A 216 -8.12 27.90 -38.09
C PRO A 216 -7.81 28.68 -39.38
N PRO A 217 -7.19 28.06 -40.39
CA PRO A 217 -6.87 28.74 -41.62
C PRO A 217 -8.15 29.31 -42.22
N SER A 218 -8.15 30.63 -42.45
CA SER A 218 -9.21 31.34 -43.17
C SER A 218 -9.43 30.64 -44.51
N THR A 219 -10.53 29.91 -44.64
CA THR A 219 -11.01 29.36 -45.91
C THR A 219 -11.40 30.52 -46.82
N ALA A 220 -10.44 30.99 -47.61
CA ALA A 220 -10.74 31.82 -48.78
C ALA A 220 -11.61 30.98 -49.74
N PRO A 221 -12.73 31.52 -50.27
CA PRO A 221 -13.58 30.79 -51.20
C PRO A 221 -12.82 30.50 -52.49
N ALA A 222 -12.75 29.22 -52.86
CA ALA A 222 -12.19 28.77 -54.12
C ALA A 222 -12.97 29.38 -55.29
N THR A 223 -12.30 30.24 -56.06
CA THR A 223 -12.80 30.73 -57.34
C THR A 223 -12.64 29.62 -58.37
N LEU A 224 -13.76 29.06 -58.84
CA LEU A 224 -13.78 28.11 -59.96
C LEU A 224 -13.41 28.85 -61.27
N PRO A 225 -12.53 28.31 -62.13
CA PRO A 225 -12.28 28.88 -63.44
C PRO A 225 -13.45 28.59 -64.39
N ALA A 226 -13.88 29.63 -65.09
CA ALA A 226 -14.89 29.57 -66.14
C ALA A 226 -14.35 28.82 -67.37
N SER A 227 -15.00 27.72 -67.73
CA SER A 227 -14.83 27.06 -69.04
C SER A 227 -15.81 27.64 -70.05
N GLY A 228 -15.28 28.11 -71.17
CA GLY A 228 -16.04 28.69 -72.28
C GLY A 228 -16.83 27.66 -73.10
N SER A 229 -18.04 28.11 -73.46
CA SER A 229 -19.01 27.81 -74.53
C SER A 229 -18.47 27.14 -75.82
N PRO A 230 -19.30 26.43 -76.65
CA PRO A 230 -20.48 27.05 -77.32
C PRO A 230 -21.76 26.19 -77.54
N GLN A 231 -22.89 26.89 -77.37
CA GLN A 231 -24.08 27.00 -78.25
C GLN A 231 -24.64 25.77 -78.98
N ALA A 232 -25.88 25.39 -78.65
CA ALA A 232 -26.85 24.89 -79.62
C ALA A 232 -28.29 25.23 -79.17
N GLU A 233 -29.04 25.69 -80.15
CA GLU A 233 -30.34 26.35 -80.15
C GLU A 233 -31.47 25.33 -80.35
N THR A 234 -32.56 25.44 -79.58
CA THR A 234 -33.95 25.24 -80.02
C THR A 234 -34.92 25.45 -78.85
N ALA A 235 -35.87 26.35 -79.03
CA ALA A 235 -37.12 26.47 -78.27
C ALA A 235 -38.28 25.98 -79.16
N PRO A 236 -39.59 26.04 -78.80
CA PRO A 236 -40.22 26.31 -77.50
C PRO A 236 -41.40 25.35 -77.16
N ALA A 237 -42.06 25.60 -76.01
CA ALA A 237 -43.53 25.75 -75.85
C ALA A 237 -44.29 24.82 -74.86
N VAL A 238 -45.23 25.48 -74.15
CA VAL A 238 -46.47 25.01 -73.47
C VAL A 238 -46.28 24.39 -72.07
N ALA A 239 -46.58 25.06 -70.94
CA ALA A 239 -47.82 25.60 -70.35
C ALA A 239 -48.61 24.59 -69.49
N SER A 240 -49.30 25.15 -68.48
CA SER A 240 -50.15 24.52 -67.43
C SER A 240 -49.39 23.81 -66.30
N GLU A 241 -49.72 23.94 -65.02
CA GLU A 241 -50.78 24.66 -64.31
C GLU A 241 -50.42 24.63 -62.81
N ALA A 242 -50.95 25.58 -62.05
CA ALA A 242 -50.82 25.70 -60.60
C ALA A 242 -51.79 24.74 -59.85
N PRO A 243 -52.24 25.05 -58.62
CA PRO A 243 -51.62 24.73 -57.32
C PRO A 243 -52.55 23.83 -56.47
N ALA A 244 -52.11 23.31 -55.31
CA ALA A 244 -52.96 23.15 -54.11
C ALA A 244 -52.26 22.43 -52.93
N SER A 245 -52.25 23.15 -51.80
CA SER A 245 -52.77 22.72 -50.50
C SER A 245 -52.09 21.61 -49.69
N ALA A 246 -51.63 22.07 -48.52
CA ALA A 246 -51.29 21.41 -47.25
C ALA A 246 -52.32 20.37 -46.71
N PRO A 247 -52.27 19.98 -45.42
CA PRO A 247 -51.22 19.36 -44.58
C PRO A 247 -51.71 18.00 -44.03
N ALA A 248 -50.90 17.26 -43.25
CA ALA A 248 -51.37 16.58 -42.02
C ALA A 248 -50.26 15.74 -41.34
N GLN A 249 -50.19 15.93 -40.03
CA GLN A 249 -49.57 15.05 -39.04
C GLN A 249 -50.39 13.75 -38.87
N ALA A 250 -49.71 12.63 -38.56
CA ALA A 250 -50.12 11.60 -37.60
C ALA A 250 -49.05 10.47 -37.63
N THR A 251 -48.27 10.23 -36.57
CA THR A 251 -48.56 9.40 -35.38
C THR A 251 -48.33 7.89 -35.61
N GLN A 252 -47.40 7.35 -34.78
CA GLN A 252 -47.26 5.96 -34.29
C GLN A 252 -46.67 4.87 -35.20
N PRO A 253 -46.20 3.72 -34.65
CA PRO A 253 -46.32 3.20 -33.26
C PRO A 253 -45.10 3.40 -32.35
#